data_AF-A0A800MA50-F1
#
_entry.id   AF-A0A800MA50-F1
#
_cell.length_a   1.000
_cell.length_b   1.000
_cell.length_c   1.000
_cell.angle_alpha   90.00
_cell.angle_beta   90.00
_cell.angle_gamma   90.00
#
_symmetry.space_group_name_H-M   'P 1'
#
loop_
_entity.id
_entity.type
_entity.pdbx_description
1 polymer ?
#
loop_
_entity_poly.entity_id
_entity_poly.type
_entity_poly.pdbx_seq_one_letter_code
_entity_poly.pdbx_strand_id
1 'polypeptide(L)'
;MNNLCALCVSVVIELRTRVLILAAFIAMPLFAGTPEAMSLLKANCFSCHNPDKEKGGLDLTTRAAALRGSEEGKVLLPGRAAASRLIQALQPAADPHMPPKAQLLPRAITALSDWVNAGAEWDAAFLKDRPRAAHDKLAALPKGYAPVLGVALSPDAQRLAIARGSTVVVHDLSQTNKVAATLAGHRDAVQSLAWSPDGRWLATGGYRKVRLWNSSLMLVRELTALDGRVTALQFADDNATLFTADGAPASSGMVRQWKLADGARLAEWRAHGDTIYGMATSHDGKQLATAGADGVAKVWSLATGKLTAQLEGHHGAVFGVAFNRDGQKLATASADHELLVWDLKTRQKVTEIRVHKGGVTALRWTPDDKVLVTACEDGVVRVFTDIKSHDGAQRSGTAREGKLSGATGRLHAVDISADAKLVVTGGQNGAVYLWRDRKLVATLE
;
A
#
# COMPACT_ATOMS: atom_id res chain seq x y z
N MET A 1 -37.63 33.16 25.44
CA MET A 1 -38.39 33.68 24.28
C MET A 1 -37.77 35.00 23.87
N ASN A 2 -37.37 35.06 22.60
CA ASN A 2 -36.94 36.17 21.75
C ASN A 2 -36.56 37.53 22.39
N ASN A 3 -35.31 37.92 22.10
CA ASN A 3 -34.71 39.21 22.37
C ASN A 3 -35.40 40.35 21.62
N LEU A 4 -35.56 41.45 22.35
CA LEU A 4 -35.93 42.78 21.87
C LEU A 4 -34.80 43.46 21.08
N CYS A 5 -35.18 44.01 19.93
CA CYS A 5 -35.10 45.43 19.53
C CYS A 5 -33.88 46.31 19.88
N ALA A 6 -33.22 46.86 18.84
CA ALA A 6 -32.91 48.30 18.66
C ALA A 6 -32.22 48.52 17.28
N LEU A 7 -32.88 49.20 16.32
CA LEU A 7 -32.65 50.61 15.88
C LEU A 7 -31.34 50.80 15.07
N CYS A 8 -31.31 51.30 13.82
CA CYS A 8 -32.02 52.44 13.23
C CYS A 8 -32.33 52.25 11.73
N VAL A 9 -33.43 52.87 11.29
CA VAL A 9 -34.03 52.82 9.95
C VAL A 9 -34.42 54.27 9.58
N SER A 10 -34.14 54.68 8.31
CA SER A 10 -34.94 55.61 7.47
C SER A 10 -34.83 57.15 7.67
N VAL A 11 -35.00 58.06 6.69
CA VAL A 11 -35.47 58.05 5.27
C VAL A 11 -35.29 59.49 4.65
N VAL A 12 -34.73 59.67 3.42
CA VAL A 12 -35.34 60.07 2.09
C VAL A 12 -35.62 61.60 1.96
N ILE A 13 -35.46 62.36 0.84
CA ILE A 13 -35.96 62.33 -0.57
C ILE A 13 -35.12 63.36 -1.41
N GLU A 14 -34.67 63.12 -2.66
CA GLU A 14 -35.30 63.44 -3.98
C GLU A 14 -34.45 62.85 -5.14
N LEU A 15 -34.96 61.95 -6.00
CA LEU A 15 -35.70 62.09 -7.28
C LEU A 15 -34.89 62.47 -8.57
N ARG A 16 -34.86 61.47 -9.47
CA ARG A 16 -34.86 61.49 -10.96
C ARG A 16 -33.57 61.85 -11.73
N THR A 17 -32.95 60.83 -12.34
CA THR A 17 -32.80 60.78 -13.82
C THR A 17 -32.64 59.34 -14.30
N ARG A 18 -33.42 58.95 -15.33
CA ARG A 18 -33.29 57.68 -16.06
C ARG A 18 -32.11 57.78 -17.03
N VAL A 19 -31.21 56.80 -17.02
CA VAL A 19 -30.40 56.44 -18.21
C VAL A 19 -30.34 54.92 -18.28
N LEU A 20 -30.95 54.36 -19.32
CA LEU A 20 -30.74 52.98 -19.73
C LEU A 20 -29.26 52.84 -20.14
N ILE A 21 -28.50 51.97 -19.46
CA ILE A 21 -27.26 51.43 -20.02
C ILE A 21 -27.45 49.94 -20.20
N LEU A 22 -27.48 49.59 -21.49
CA LEU A 22 -27.59 48.28 -22.09
C LEU A 22 -26.57 47.32 -21.47
N ALA A 23 -27.04 46.24 -20.84
CA ALA A 23 -26.19 45.14 -20.41
C ALA A 23 -25.70 44.39 -21.65
N ALA A 24 -24.46 44.63 -22.07
CA ALA A 24 -23.74 43.72 -22.96
C ALA A 24 -23.23 42.55 -22.11
N PHE A 25 -24.10 41.56 -21.88
CA PHE A 25 -23.64 40.21 -21.51
C PHE A 25 -22.92 39.64 -22.73
N ILE A 26 -21.60 39.78 -22.76
CA ILE A 26 -20.76 38.91 -23.59
C ILE A 26 -20.97 37.50 -23.02
N ALA A 27 -21.70 36.67 -23.77
CA ALA A 27 -21.79 35.25 -23.49
C ALA A 27 -20.39 34.65 -23.62
N MET A 28 -19.67 34.54 -22.50
CA MET A 28 -18.61 33.55 -22.38
C MET A 28 -19.28 32.19 -22.62
N PRO A 29 -18.80 31.36 -23.57
CA PRO A 29 -19.31 30.00 -23.68
C PRO A 29 -19.04 29.33 -22.34
N LEU A 30 -20.11 28.89 -21.68
CA LEU A 30 -20.04 28.14 -20.44
C LEU A 30 -19.11 26.94 -20.66
N PHE A 31 -18.05 26.83 -19.85
CA PHE A 31 -17.16 25.67 -19.69
C PHE A 31 -17.89 24.40 -19.20
N ALA A 32 -19.19 24.28 -19.46
CA ALA A 32 -20.05 23.21 -19.00
C ALA A 32 -19.62 21.90 -19.68
N GLY A 33 -19.02 21.00 -18.89
CA GLY A 33 -18.69 19.64 -19.32
C GLY A 33 -17.20 19.34 -19.48
N THR A 34 -16.33 20.34 -19.72
CA THR A 34 -14.88 20.10 -19.88
C THR A 34 -14.24 19.47 -18.64
N PRO A 35 -14.47 19.97 -17.41
CA PRO A 35 -13.94 19.32 -16.20
C PRO A 35 -14.45 17.88 -16.00
N GLU A 36 -15.73 17.63 -16.29
CA GLU A 36 -16.35 16.31 -16.15
C GLU A 36 -15.76 15.33 -17.19
N ALA A 37 -15.62 15.76 -18.44
CA ALA A 37 -15.00 14.97 -19.51
C ALA A 37 -13.52 14.65 -19.21
N MET A 38 -12.74 15.64 -18.75
CA MET A 38 -11.34 15.42 -18.36
C MET A 38 -11.23 14.41 -17.20
N SER A 39 -12.13 14.48 -16.22
CA SER A 39 -12.20 13.50 -15.12
C SER A 39 -12.52 12.09 -15.63
N LEU A 40 -13.51 11.97 -16.53
CA LEU A 40 -13.94 10.69 -17.08
C LEU A 40 -12.82 10.04 -17.91
N LEU A 41 -12.13 10.81 -18.76
CA LEU A 41 -10.99 10.35 -19.55
C LEU A 41 -9.82 9.88 -18.66
N LYS A 42 -9.47 10.69 -17.65
CA LYS A 42 -8.38 10.35 -16.71
C LYS A 42 -8.66 9.07 -15.93
N ALA A 43 -9.89 8.92 -15.42
CA ALA A 43 -10.27 7.78 -14.60
C ALA A 43 -10.43 6.47 -15.41
N ASN A 44 -10.89 6.55 -16.66
CA ASN A 44 -11.35 5.37 -17.39
C ASN A 44 -10.50 5.01 -18.61
N CYS A 45 -9.72 5.94 -19.17
CA CYS A 45 -9.05 5.75 -20.45
C CYS A 45 -7.51 5.83 -20.35
N PHE A 46 -6.97 6.77 -19.56
CA PHE A 46 -5.53 7.07 -19.56
C PHE A 46 -4.66 5.93 -19.05
N SER A 47 -5.18 5.07 -18.17
CA SER A 47 -4.39 3.95 -17.64
C SER A 47 -3.97 2.91 -18.69
N CYS A 48 -4.67 2.89 -19.84
CA CYS A 48 -4.43 2.00 -20.97
C CYS A 48 -3.95 2.76 -22.23
N HIS A 49 -4.42 3.99 -22.45
CA HIS A 49 -4.08 4.81 -23.61
C HIS A 49 -3.12 5.94 -23.23
N ASN A 50 -1.88 5.57 -22.95
CA ASN A 50 -0.77 6.46 -22.61
C ASN A 50 0.51 6.01 -23.33
N PRO A 51 1.54 6.88 -23.41
CA PRO A 51 2.77 6.59 -24.14
C PRO A 51 3.52 5.31 -23.73
N ASP A 52 3.35 4.86 -22.49
CA ASP A 52 4.05 3.68 -21.96
C ASP A 52 3.32 2.36 -22.28
N LYS A 53 2.06 2.41 -22.70
CA LYS A 53 1.17 1.23 -22.82
C LYS A 53 0.38 1.17 -24.13
N GLU A 54 0.77 1.94 -25.15
CA GLU A 54 0.08 2.11 -26.44
C GLU A 54 -0.15 0.78 -27.21
N LYS A 55 -1.16 -0.01 -26.82
CA LYS A 55 -1.69 -1.05 -27.71
C LYS A 55 -2.41 -0.35 -28.86
N GLY A 56 -1.91 -0.52 -30.08
CA GLY A 56 -2.48 0.09 -31.29
C GLY A 56 -2.12 1.58 -31.51
N GLY A 57 -1.05 2.08 -30.87
CA GLY A 57 -0.53 3.44 -31.11
C GLY A 57 -1.45 4.58 -30.66
N LEU A 58 -2.36 4.31 -29.71
CA LEU A 58 -3.33 5.29 -29.23
C LEU A 58 -2.92 5.91 -27.87
N ASP A 59 -2.57 7.20 -27.91
CA ASP A 59 -2.41 8.06 -26.74
C ASP A 59 -3.61 9.00 -26.57
N LEU A 60 -4.23 8.97 -25.39
CA LEU A 60 -5.35 9.86 -25.03
C LEU A 60 -4.96 10.91 -24.00
N THR A 61 -3.72 10.94 -23.53
CA THR A 61 -3.29 11.83 -22.44
C THR A 61 -3.12 13.29 -22.89
N THR A 62 -3.08 13.54 -24.20
CA THR A 62 -3.01 14.89 -24.77
C THR A 62 -4.09 15.12 -25.82
N ARG A 63 -4.54 16.38 -25.96
CA ARG A 63 -5.50 16.79 -27.00
C ARG A 63 -4.99 16.43 -28.39
N ALA A 64 -3.72 16.71 -28.66
CA ALA A 64 -3.12 16.52 -29.97
C ALA A 64 -3.12 15.04 -30.38
N ALA A 65 -2.80 14.14 -29.45
CA ALA A 65 -2.83 12.70 -29.69
C ALA A 65 -4.26 12.18 -29.87
N ALA A 66 -5.20 12.60 -29.01
CA ALA A 66 -6.60 12.18 -29.11
C ALA A 66 -7.29 12.64 -30.42
N LEU A 67 -6.90 13.82 -30.94
CA LEU A 67 -7.37 14.32 -32.24
C LEU A 67 -6.68 13.68 -33.44
N ARG A 68 -5.40 13.33 -33.29
CA ARG A 68 -4.65 12.58 -34.30
C ARG A 68 -5.26 11.18 -34.48
N GLY A 69 -5.61 10.55 -33.36
CA GLY A 69 -6.10 9.17 -33.31
C GLY A 69 -5.01 8.14 -33.58
N SER A 70 -5.42 6.91 -33.85
CA SER A 70 -4.53 5.79 -34.17
C SER A 70 -4.52 5.51 -35.69
N GLU A 71 -3.82 4.44 -36.10
CA GLU A 71 -3.83 3.96 -37.48
C GLU A 71 -5.24 3.62 -38.00
N GLU A 72 -6.16 3.31 -37.10
CA GLU A 72 -7.54 3.01 -37.46
C GLU A 72 -8.40 4.29 -37.64
N GLY A 73 -7.89 5.45 -37.24
CA GLY A 73 -8.53 6.75 -37.50
C GLY A 73 -8.67 7.62 -36.26
N LYS A 74 -9.34 8.77 -36.46
CA LYS A 74 -9.47 9.82 -35.45
C LYS A 74 -10.36 9.37 -34.30
N VAL A 75 -9.86 9.52 -33.08
CA VAL A 75 -10.62 9.14 -31.88
C VAL A 75 -11.61 10.21 -31.47
N LEU A 76 -11.22 11.47 -31.60
CA LEU A 76 -12.08 12.63 -31.35
C LEU A 76 -12.29 13.44 -32.64
N LEU A 77 -13.55 13.70 -32.96
CA LEU A 77 -13.98 14.64 -33.99
C LEU A 77 -14.78 15.76 -33.32
N PRO A 78 -14.12 16.90 -33.00
CA PRO A 78 -14.78 18.09 -32.46
C PRO A 78 -16.04 18.46 -33.23
N GLY A 79 -17.14 18.70 -32.52
CA GLY A 79 -18.44 19.03 -33.12
C GLY A 79 -19.20 17.84 -33.70
N ARG A 80 -18.64 16.63 -33.65
CA ARG A 80 -19.22 15.42 -34.25
C ARG A 80 -19.09 14.21 -33.33
N ALA A 81 -19.77 14.24 -32.18
CA ALA A 81 -19.71 13.17 -31.18
C ALA A 81 -20.10 11.80 -31.75
N ALA A 82 -21.21 11.72 -32.49
CA ALA A 82 -21.69 10.46 -33.07
C ALA A 82 -20.70 9.82 -34.07
N ALA A 83 -19.84 10.64 -34.69
CA ALA A 83 -18.80 10.17 -35.62
C ALA A 83 -17.45 9.94 -34.92
N SER A 84 -17.31 10.33 -33.65
CA SER A 84 -16.07 10.15 -32.89
C SER A 84 -15.98 8.71 -32.39
N ARG A 85 -14.88 8.02 -32.73
CA ARG A 85 -14.67 6.62 -32.31
C ARG A 85 -14.73 6.44 -30.80
N LEU A 86 -14.30 7.43 -30.02
CA LEU A 86 -14.45 7.39 -28.56
C LEU A 86 -15.90 7.14 -28.15
N ILE A 87 -16.85 7.87 -28.73
CA ILE A 87 -18.27 7.78 -28.34
C ILE A 87 -18.91 6.50 -28.87
N GLN A 88 -18.50 6.06 -30.06
CA GLN A 88 -18.95 4.78 -30.65
C GLN A 88 -18.49 3.58 -29.80
N ALA A 89 -17.24 3.59 -29.34
CA ALA A 89 -16.66 2.53 -28.51
C ALA A 89 -17.28 2.44 -27.11
N LEU A 90 -17.89 3.53 -26.63
CA LEU A 90 -18.56 3.56 -25.32
C LEU A 90 -20.01 3.02 -25.35
N GLN A 91 -20.57 2.76 -26.54
CA GLN A 91 -21.96 2.28 -26.64
C GLN A 91 -22.09 0.84 -26.12
N PRO A 92 -23.23 0.46 -25.52
CA PRO A 92 -23.42 -0.88 -24.93
C PRO A 92 -23.25 -2.07 -25.89
N ALA A 93 -23.32 -1.84 -27.21
CA ALA A 93 -23.15 -2.86 -28.25
C ALA A 93 -21.78 -2.80 -28.95
N ALA A 94 -20.85 -1.99 -28.44
CA ALA A 94 -19.50 -1.86 -28.99
C ALA A 94 -18.62 -3.07 -28.64
N ASP A 95 -17.49 -3.21 -29.35
CA ASP A 95 -16.55 -4.32 -29.17
C ASP A 95 -16.14 -4.49 -27.70
N PRO A 96 -16.35 -5.68 -27.08
CA PRO A 96 -16.01 -5.94 -25.69
C PRO A 96 -14.51 -5.89 -25.37
N HIS A 97 -13.61 -5.86 -26.36
CA HIS A 97 -12.18 -5.58 -26.14
C HIS A 97 -11.87 -4.09 -25.93
N MET A 98 -12.82 -3.19 -26.21
CA MET A 98 -12.64 -1.74 -26.17
C MET A 98 -13.66 -0.92 -25.31
N PRO A 99 -14.32 -1.44 -24.25
CA PRO A 99 -14.96 -0.59 -23.25
C PRO A 99 -13.97 -0.27 -22.10
N PRO A 100 -14.22 0.79 -21.33
CA PRO A 100 -13.51 1.00 -20.07
C PRO A 100 -13.67 -0.20 -19.12
N LYS A 101 -12.74 -0.37 -18.16
CA LYS A 101 -12.68 -1.51 -17.22
C LYS A 101 -14.03 -1.84 -16.53
N ALA A 102 -14.92 -0.85 -16.44
CA ALA A 102 -16.35 -1.03 -16.22
C ALA A 102 -17.11 -0.17 -17.25
N GLN A 103 -18.25 -0.67 -17.74
CA GLN A 103 -19.12 0.08 -18.64
C GLN A 103 -19.51 1.43 -18.00
N LEU A 104 -19.31 2.52 -18.73
CA LEU A 104 -19.73 3.84 -18.24
C LEU A 104 -21.25 3.94 -18.18
N LEU A 105 -21.74 4.63 -17.15
CA LEU A 105 -23.15 4.95 -17.02
C LEU A 105 -23.61 5.83 -18.20
N PRO A 106 -24.87 5.71 -18.66
CA PRO A 106 -25.39 6.50 -19.78
C PRO A 106 -25.13 8.00 -19.64
N ARG A 107 -25.29 8.55 -18.43
CA ARG A 107 -25.01 9.96 -18.14
C ARG A 107 -23.56 10.37 -18.43
N ALA A 108 -22.58 9.52 -18.12
CA ALA A 108 -21.18 9.80 -18.38
C ALA A 108 -20.86 9.77 -19.88
N ILE A 109 -21.51 8.86 -20.62
CA ILE A 109 -21.41 8.79 -22.09
C ILE A 109 -22.03 10.04 -22.73
N THR A 110 -23.19 10.48 -22.22
CA THR A 110 -23.82 11.75 -22.62
C THR A 110 -22.90 12.93 -22.36
N ALA A 111 -22.31 13.03 -21.15
CA ALA A 111 -21.37 14.11 -20.82
C ALA A 111 -20.17 14.17 -21.76
N LEU A 112 -19.58 13.02 -22.11
CA LEU A 112 -18.50 12.95 -23.10
C LEU A 112 -18.99 13.34 -24.50
N SER A 113 -20.20 12.93 -24.89
CA SER A 113 -20.77 13.27 -26.19
C SER A 113 -21.03 14.77 -26.32
N ASP A 114 -21.60 15.38 -25.29
CA ASP A 114 -21.86 16.81 -25.23
C ASP A 114 -20.55 17.61 -25.27
N TRP A 115 -19.54 17.17 -24.52
CA TRP A 115 -18.21 17.75 -24.56
C TRP A 115 -17.56 17.67 -25.96
N VAL A 116 -17.67 16.53 -26.66
CA VAL A 116 -17.16 16.41 -28.03
C VAL A 116 -17.92 17.33 -28.98
N ASN A 117 -19.25 17.39 -28.89
CA ASN A 117 -20.08 18.28 -29.69
C ASN A 117 -19.78 19.76 -29.42
N ALA A 118 -19.40 20.10 -28.19
CA ALA A 118 -18.93 21.43 -27.81
C ALA A 118 -17.51 21.76 -28.31
N GLY A 119 -16.87 20.85 -29.06
CA GLY A 119 -15.57 21.08 -29.70
C GLY A 119 -14.40 20.38 -29.03
N ALA A 120 -14.67 19.50 -28.06
CA ALA A 120 -13.65 18.75 -27.31
C ALA A 120 -12.54 19.68 -26.78
N GLU A 121 -12.96 20.75 -26.09
CA GLU A 121 -12.04 21.67 -25.44
C GLU A 121 -11.21 20.92 -24.39
N TRP A 122 -9.92 21.19 -24.31
CA TRP A 122 -9.01 20.40 -23.50
C TRP A 122 -8.38 21.24 -22.39
N ASP A 123 -8.71 20.91 -21.15
CA ASP A 123 -8.08 21.53 -19.98
C ASP A 123 -6.95 20.63 -19.45
N ALA A 124 -5.75 20.86 -19.95
CA ALA A 124 -4.57 20.16 -19.47
C ALA A 124 -4.25 20.46 -18.00
N ALA A 125 -4.70 21.59 -17.44
CA ALA A 125 -4.48 21.93 -16.04
C ALA A 125 -5.33 21.06 -15.10
N PHE A 126 -6.56 20.71 -15.50
CA PHE A 126 -7.41 19.77 -14.76
C PHE A 126 -6.88 18.33 -14.79
N LEU A 127 -6.12 17.98 -15.84
CA LEU A 127 -5.46 16.67 -15.95
C LEU A 127 -4.19 16.55 -15.11
N LYS A 128 -3.55 17.67 -14.73
CA LYS A 128 -2.43 17.66 -13.79
C LYS A 128 -2.88 17.02 -12.49
N ASP A 129 -2.02 16.22 -11.89
CA ASP A 129 -2.29 15.74 -10.55
C ASP A 129 -2.49 16.93 -9.62
N ARG A 130 -3.54 16.86 -8.78
CA ARG A 130 -3.75 17.89 -7.75
C ARG A 130 -2.45 17.99 -6.95
N PRO A 131 -2.00 19.21 -6.62
CA PRO A 131 -0.85 19.36 -5.75
C PRO A 131 -1.09 18.51 -4.50
N ARG A 132 -0.11 17.68 -4.18
CA ARG A 132 -0.13 16.83 -2.99
C ARG A 132 -0.51 17.72 -1.82
N ALA A 133 -1.57 17.34 -1.10
CA ALA A 133 -2.07 18.11 0.03
C ALA A 133 -0.89 18.49 0.94
N ALA A 134 -0.92 19.73 1.45
CA ALA A 134 0.10 20.21 2.36
C ALA A 134 0.26 19.21 3.52
N HIS A 135 1.49 19.04 3.98
CA HIS A 135 1.81 18.03 4.98
C HIS A 135 1.08 18.34 6.29
N ASP A 136 0.21 17.42 6.73
CA ASP A 136 -0.37 17.50 8.06
C ASP A 136 0.73 17.49 9.12
N LYS A 137 0.69 18.45 10.04
CA LYS A 137 1.52 18.44 11.24
C LYS A 137 0.80 17.64 12.31
N LEU A 138 1.28 16.42 12.55
CA LEU A 138 0.72 15.57 13.60
C LEU A 138 1.08 16.09 14.99
N ALA A 139 0.08 16.12 15.87
CA ALA A 139 0.28 16.30 17.30
C ALA A 139 0.91 15.05 17.94
N ALA A 140 1.28 15.13 19.23
CA ALA A 140 1.62 13.93 19.98
C ALA A 140 0.39 13.03 20.12
N LEU A 141 0.58 11.71 20.03
CA LEU A 141 -0.48 10.77 20.37
C LEU A 141 -0.83 10.90 21.86
N PRO A 142 -2.12 10.90 22.23
CA PRO A 142 -2.52 10.94 23.63
C PRO A 142 -1.98 9.70 24.39
N LYS A 143 -1.73 9.87 25.69
CA LYS A 143 -1.45 8.72 26.57
C LYS A 143 -2.70 7.83 26.60
N GLY A 144 -2.54 6.54 26.38
CA GLY A 144 -3.65 5.60 26.30
C GLY A 144 -3.23 4.27 25.71
N TYR A 145 -4.20 3.58 25.13
CA TYR A 145 -4.05 2.27 24.52
C TYR A 145 -2.90 2.20 23.50
N ALA A 146 -1.92 1.32 23.74
CA ALA A 146 -0.69 1.18 22.95
C ALA A 146 -0.52 -0.28 22.47
N PRO A 147 -1.24 -0.70 21.41
CA PRO A 147 -1.09 -2.04 20.87
C PRO A 147 0.34 -2.25 20.34
N VAL A 148 0.80 -3.50 20.34
CA VAL A 148 2.06 -3.85 19.69
C VAL A 148 1.77 -4.17 18.24
N LEU A 149 2.13 -3.25 17.34
CA LEU A 149 1.85 -3.37 15.90
C LEU A 149 3.01 -3.96 15.10
N GLY A 150 4.21 -4.03 15.71
CA GLY A 150 5.40 -4.56 15.06
C GLY A 150 6.39 -5.13 16.07
N VAL A 151 7.04 -6.22 15.70
CA VAL A 151 8.16 -6.83 16.41
C VAL A 151 9.26 -7.18 15.41
N ALA A 152 10.53 -7.02 15.81
CA ALA A 152 11.67 -7.40 14.98
C ALA A 152 12.85 -7.86 15.84
N LEU A 153 13.28 -9.11 15.64
CA LEU A 153 14.49 -9.68 16.21
C LEU A 153 15.72 -9.20 15.42
N SER A 154 16.80 -8.89 16.13
CA SER A 154 18.10 -8.72 15.47
C SER A 154 18.55 -10.06 14.87
N PRO A 155 19.44 -10.04 13.85
CA PRO A 155 19.89 -11.26 13.16
C PRO A 155 20.49 -12.34 14.08
N ASP A 156 21.15 -11.93 15.16
CA ASP A 156 21.72 -12.78 16.21
C ASP A 156 20.70 -13.23 17.28
N ALA A 157 19.44 -12.79 17.16
CA ALA A 157 18.35 -12.97 18.11
C ALA A 157 18.66 -12.51 19.54
N GLN A 158 19.64 -11.61 19.73
CA GLN A 158 19.99 -11.06 21.04
C GLN A 158 19.24 -9.77 21.38
N ARG A 159 18.64 -9.09 20.39
CA ARG A 159 17.83 -7.89 20.60
C ARG A 159 16.45 -8.04 19.99
N LEU A 160 15.46 -7.46 20.65
CA LEU A 160 14.08 -7.41 20.17
C LEU A 160 13.61 -5.96 20.16
N ALA A 161 13.30 -5.43 18.97
CA ALA A 161 12.62 -4.15 18.82
C ALA A 161 11.10 -4.36 18.83
N ILE A 162 10.39 -3.55 19.61
CA ILE A 162 8.95 -3.64 19.82
C ILE A 162 8.33 -2.27 19.53
N ALA A 163 7.40 -2.21 18.58
CA ALA A 163 6.67 -1.00 18.26
C ALA A 163 5.40 -0.90 19.12
N ARG A 164 5.40 0.02 20.10
CA ARG A 164 4.30 0.31 21.02
C ARG A 164 3.82 1.74 20.82
N GLY A 165 2.65 1.90 20.21
CA GLY A 165 2.14 3.23 19.85
C GLY A 165 3.17 4.00 19.01
N SER A 166 3.55 5.21 19.44
CA SER A 166 4.57 6.04 18.76
C SER A 166 6.01 5.82 19.24
N THR A 167 6.25 4.78 20.03
CA THR A 167 7.56 4.48 20.60
C THR A 167 8.05 3.11 20.16
N VAL A 168 9.37 2.94 20.06
CA VAL A 168 10.00 1.64 19.86
C VAL A 168 10.82 1.31 21.09
N VAL A 169 10.51 0.20 21.76
CA VAL A 169 11.28 -0.29 22.91
C VAL A 169 12.19 -1.41 22.42
N VAL A 170 13.49 -1.31 22.70
CA VAL A 170 14.46 -2.35 22.35
C VAL A 170 14.85 -3.10 23.62
N HIS A 171 14.63 -4.41 23.63
CA HIS A 171 15.03 -5.30 24.71
C HIS A 171 16.32 -6.04 24.35
N ASP A 172 17.19 -6.24 25.34
CA ASP A 172 18.31 -7.16 25.31
C ASP A 172 17.84 -8.53 25.83
N LEU A 173 17.76 -9.50 24.92
CA LEU A 173 17.32 -10.87 25.20
C LEU A 173 18.44 -11.75 25.77
N SER A 174 19.70 -11.31 25.69
CA SER A 174 20.84 -11.99 26.31
C SER A 174 20.86 -11.79 27.83
N GLN A 175 20.29 -10.67 28.30
CA GLN A 175 20.28 -10.26 29.71
C GLN A 175 18.87 -10.12 30.27
N THR A 176 18.17 -11.23 30.54
CA THR A 176 16.87 -11.24 31.26
C THR A 176 15.77 -10.37 30.63
N ASN A 177 15.80 -10.16 29.30
CA ASN A 177 14.86 -9.30 28.56
C ASN A 177 14.83 -7.84 29.06
N LYS A 178 15.97 -7.29 29.51
CA LYS A 178 16.04 -5.90 29.99
C LYS A 178 15.80 -4.90 28.85
N VAL A 179 15.18 -3.77 29.17
CA VAL A 179 15.06 -2.65 28.23
C VAL A 179 16.45 -2.03 28.01
N ALA A 180 16.95 -2.13 26.79
CA ALA A 180 18.21 -1.52 26.36
C ALA A 180 18.03 -0.06 25.94
N ALA A 181 16.92 0.27 25.27
CA ALA A 181 16.59 1.64 24.90
C ALA A 181 15.08 1.84 24.67
N THR A 182 14.63 3.09 24.81
CA THR A 182 13.31 3.55 24.33
C THR A 182 13.52 4.63 23.28
N LEU A 183 13.19 4.30 22.03
CA LEU A 183 13.37 5.13 20.86
C LEU A 183 12.09 5.95 20.63
N ALA A 184 12.14 7.23 21.01
CA ALA A 184 11.00 8.12 20.96
C ALA A 184 11.05 9.08 19.77
N GLY A 185 9.89 9.67 19.43
CA GLY A 185 9.74 10.85 18.57
C GLY A 185 9.02 10.62 17.24
N HIS A 186 8.52 9.41 16.98
CA HIS A 186 7.42 9.25 16.02
C HIS A 186 6.17 9.97 16.54
N ARG A 187 5.30 10.40 15.62
CA ARG A 187 4.06 11.15 15.93
C ARG A 187 2.79 10.41 15.51
N ASP A 188 2.96 9.20 14.99
CA ASP A 188 1.89 8.25 14.66
C ASP A 188 2.32 6.88 15.17
N ALA A 189 1.41 5.91 15.12
CA ALA A 189 1.71 4.55 15.49
C ALA A 189 2.80 3.96 14.59
N VAL A 190 3.83 3.38 15.20
CA VAL A 190 4.89 2.65 14.50
C VAL A 190 4.33 1.27 14.18
N GLN A 191 4.29 0.92 12.90
CA GLN A 191 3.73 -0.33 12.41
C GLN A 191 4.78 -1.23 11.76
N SER A 192 5.91 -0.64 11.35
CA SER A 192 6.98 -1.34 10.64
C SER A 192 8.32 -1.15 11.34
N LEU A 193 9.04 -2.26 11.47
CA LEU A 193 10.38 -2.36 12.03
C LEU A 193 11.19 -3.29 11.15
N ALA A 194 12.47 -2.99 10.95
CA ALA A 194 13.40 -3.91 10.31
C ALA A 194 14.80 -3.72 10.87
N TRP A 195 15.50 -4.82 11.14
CA TRP A 195 16.96 -4.80 11.35
C TRP A 195 17.67 -5.00 10.02
N SER A 196 18.84 -4.39 9.84
CA SER A 196 19.74 -4.77 8.74
C SER A 196 20.27 -6.20 8.97
N PRO A 197 20.58 -6.95 7.90
CA PRO A 197 21.15 -8.29 7.98
C PRO A 197 22.40 -8.42 8.86
N ASP A 198 23.21 -7.37 8.94
CA ASP A 198 24.39 -7.29 9.81
C ASP A 198 24.10 -6.80 11.25
N GLY A 199 22.84 -6.46 11.57
CA GLY A 199 22.41 -5.95 12.87
C GLY A 199 22.92 -4.55 13.23
N ARG A 200 23.59 -3.84 12.31
CA ARG A 200 24.14 -2.50 12.57
C ARG A 200 23.10 -1.39 12.48
N TRP A 201 21.98 -1.63 11.80
CA TRP A 201 20.89 -0.67 11.63
C TRP A 201 19.57 -1.22 12.10
N LEU A 202 18.79 -0.36 12.74
CA LEU A 202 17.36 -0.53 12.95
C LEU A 202 16.63 0.57 12.18
N ALA A 203 15.68 0.19 11.32
CA ALA A 203 14.75 1.11 10.68
C ALA A 203 13.39 1.04 11.38
N THR A 204 12.80 2.21 11.62
CA THR A 204 11.47 2.33 12.25
C THR A 204 10.59 3.26 11.43
N GLY A 205 9.44 2.76 10.99
CA GLY A 205 8.54 3.49 10.10
C GLY A 205 7.51 4.31 10.88
N GLY A 206 7.31 5.56 10.47
CA GLY A 206 6.29 6.45 11.03
C GLY A 206 5.41 7.05 9.94
N TYR A 207 4.67 8.10 10.29
CA TYR A 207 3.93 8.87 9.28
C TYR A 207 4.90 9.74 8.47
N ARG A 208 5.01 9.41 7.18
CA ARG A 208 5.77 10.14 6.15
C ARG A 208 7.28 10.21 6.38
N LYS A 209 7.80 9.39 7.29
CA LYS A 209 9.21 9.31 7.61
C LYS A 209 9.62 7.90 8.03
N VAL A 210 10.89 7.58 7.84
CA VAL A 210 11.58 6.47 8.48
C VAL A 210 12.71 7.03 9.33
N ARG A 211 12.91 6.46 10.51
CA ARG A 211 14.06 6.77 11.38
C ARG A 211 15.03 5.61 11.38
N LEU A 212 16.31 5.93 11.15
CA LEU A 212 17.43 5.00 11.13
C LEU A 212 18.27 5.17 12.39
N TRP A 213 18.43 4.07 13.11
CA TRP A 213 19.18 3.99 14.36
C TRP A 213 20.40 3.09 14.15
N ASN A 214 21.56 3.49 14.66
CA ASN A 214 22.78 2.67 14.57
C ASN A 214 22.80 1.55 15.62
N SER A 215 23.91 0.80 15.69
CA SER A 215 24.11 -0.31 16.64
C SER A 215 24.02 0.11 18.11
N SER A 216 24.41 1.36 18.42
CA SER A 216 24.27 2.00 19.73
C SER A 216 22.87 2.59 19.98
N LEU A 217 21.91 2.33 19.08
CA LEU A 217 20.53 2.80 19.14
C LEU A 217 20.39 4.33 19.14
N MET A 218 21.38 5.03 18.56
CA MET A 218 21.34 6.48 18.36
C MET A 218 20.72 6.80 17.00
N LEU A 219 19.84 7.81 16.96
CA LEU A 219 19.25 8.30 15.72
C LEU A 219 20.35 8.89 14.83
N VAL A 220 20.53 8.31 13.64
CA VAL A 220 21.52 8.79 12.67
C VAL A 220 20.85 9.62 11.57
N ARG A 221 19.66 9.21 11.12
CA ARG A 221 19.00 9.84 9.96
C ARG A 221 17.49 9.68 9.99
N GLU A 222 16.79 10.68 9.45
CA GLU A 222 15.40 10.55 9.02
C GLU A 222 15.34 10.49 7.48
N LEU A 223 14.65 9.50 6.92
CA LEU A 223 14.26 9.47 5.52
C LEU A 223 12.87 10.07 5.41
N THR A 224 12.69 11.10 4.58
CA THR A 224 11.45 11.90 4.49
C THR A 224 10.85 11.87 3.08
N ALA A 225 9.86 12.73 2.79
CA ALA A 225 9.16 12.83 1.50
C ALA A 225 8.25 11.64 1.11
N LEU A 226 7.90 10.78 2.09
CA LEU A 226 6.91 9.71 1.97
C LEU A 226 5.46 10.25 2.02
N ASP A 227 4.50 9.58 1.39
CA ASP A 227 3.09 9.98 1.17
C ASP A 227 2.20 9.80 2.38
N GLY A 228 2.42 8.74 3.15
CA GLY A 228 1.63 8.47 4.34
C GLY A 228 2.38 7.60 5.33
N ARG A 229 1.65 6.69 5.97
CA ARG A 229 2.21 5.75 6.94
C ARG A 229 3.18 4.81 6.22
N VAL A 230 4.35 4.61 6.83
CA VAL A 230 5.28 3.57 6.38
C VAL A 230 4.82 2.24 6.98
N THR A 231 4.19 1.42 6.17
CA THR A 231 3.49 0.19 6.59
C THR A 231 4.36 -1.05 6.48
N ALA A 232 5.40 -1.04 5.64
CA ALA A 232 6.39 -2.11 5.58
C ALA A 232 7.81 -1.58 5.33
N LEU A 233 8.80 -2.29 5.88
CA LEU A 233 10.23 -1.99 5.79
C LEU A 233 11.00 -3.27 5.51
N GLN A 234 12.00 -3.22 4.64
CA GLN A 234 12.88 -4.35 4.37
C GLN A 234 14.26 -3.85 3.95
N PHE A 235 15.30 -4.21 4.71
CA PHE A 235 16.67 -3.99 4.26
C PHE A 235 17.03 -4.96 3.14
N ALA A 236 17.86 -4.52 2.20
CA ALA A 236 18.53 -5.41 1.28
C ALA A 236 19.74 -6.08 1.95
N ASP A 237 20.19 -7.20 1.38
CA ASP A 237 21.32 -7.98 1.90
C ASP A 237 22.67 -7.23 1.85
N ASP A 238 22.74 -6.15 1.07
CA ASP A 238 23.91 -5.28 0.96
C ASP A 238 24.15 -4.40 2.20
N ASN A 239 23.21 -4.34 3.15
CA ASN A 239 23.23 -3.47 4.35
C ASN A 239 23.36 -1.96 4.04
N ALA A 240 23.21 -1.56 2.78
CA ALA A 240 23.35 -0.19 2.29
C ALA A 240 22.05 0.33 1.68
N THR A 241 21.09 -0.57 1.41
CA THR A 241 19.81 -0.28 0.79
C THR A 241 18.65 -0.62 1.72
N LEU A 242 17.65 0.26 1.77
CA LEU A 242 16.38 0.02 2.45
C LEU A 242 15.21 0.19 1.46
N PHE A 243 14.28 -0.76 1.48
CA PHE A 243 12.98 -0.65 0.85
C PHE A 243 11.93 -0.22 1.86
N THR A 244 11.09 0.74 1.47
CA THR A 244 9.98 1.23 2.28
C THR A 244 8.69 1.15 1.49
N ALA A 245 7.61 0.73 2.14
CA ALA A 245 6.27 0.79 1.58
C ALA A 245 5.43 1.83 2.30
N ASP A 246 4.76 2.68 1.55
CA ASP A 246 3.85 3.70 2.06
C ASP A 246 2.80 4.08 1.01
N GLY A 247 1.91 5.01 1.34
CA GLY A 247 0.92 5.53 0.40
C GLY A 247 0.02 6.55 1.09
N ALA A 248 -0.59 7.44 0.31
CA ALA A 248 -1.64 8.29 0.86
C ALA A 248 -2.89 7.41 1.16
N PRO A 249 -3.68 7.73 2.20
CA PRO A 249 -4.92 7.01 2.47
C PRO A 249 -5.83 6.95 1.23
N ALA A 250 -6.43 5.79 0.96
CA ALA A 250 -7.29 5.55 -0.20
C ALA A 250 -6.65 5.85 -1.57
N SER A 251 -5.32 5.77 -1.65
CA SER A 251 -4.54 5.91 -2.88
C SER A 251 -3.75 4.64 -3.18
N SER A 252 -2.68 4.74 -3.95
CA SER A 252 -1.83 3.62 -4.30
C SER A 252 -0.72 3.33 -3.30
N GLY A 253 -0.43 2.05 -3.10
CA GLY A 253 0.76 1.58 -2.41
C GLY A 253 2.03 1.79 -3.24
N MET A 254 2.93 2.59 -2.69
CA MET A 254 4.24 2.93 -3.26
C MET A 254 5.34 2.12 -2.59
N VAL A 255 6.32 1.69 -3.37
CA VAL A 255 7.60 1.21 -2.85
C VAL A 255 8.67 2.22 -3.19
N ARG A 256 9.59 2.46 -2.24
CA ARG A 256 10.75 3.32 -2.42
C ARG A 256 12.01 2.61 -1.98
N GLN A 257 13.07 2.81 -2.75
CA GLN A 257 14.41 2.29 -2.48
C GLN A 257 15.30 3.45 -2.05
N TRP A 258 16.02 3.26 -0.95
CA TRP A 258 16.85 4.29 -0.33
C TRP A 258 18.29 3.79 -0.17
N LYS A 259 19.25 4.67 -0.44
CA LYS A 259 20.64 4.48 -0.08
C LYS A 259 20.88 5.05 1.31
N LEU A 260 21.35 4.22 2.24
CA LEU A 260 21.44 4.59 3.66
C LEU A 260 22.52 5.65 3.94
N ALA A 261 23.64 5.59 3.22
CA ALA A 261 24.81 6.43 3.47
C ALA A 261 24.45 7.93 3.46
N ASP A 262 23.71 8.35 2.44
CA ASP A 262 23.32 9.75 2.20
C ASP A 262 21.81 9.98 2.37
N GLY A 263 21.00 8.92 2.47
CA GLY A 263 19.54 9.00 2.51
C GLY A 263 18.91 9.29 1.14
N ALA A 264 19.67 9.15 0.06
CA ALA A 264 19.16 9.40 -1.28
C ALA A 264 18.13 8.34 -1.67
N ARG A 265 17.05 8.79 -2.31
CA ARG A 265 16.07 7.89 -2.93
C ARG A 265 16.60 7.42 -4.27
N LEU A 266 16.85 6.13 -4.39
CA LEU A 266 17.38 5.49 -5.60
C LEU A 266 16.29 5.21 -6.63
N ALA A 267 15.11 4.78 -6.18
CA ALA A 267 13.98 4.46 -7.03
C ALA A 267 12.65 4.60 -6.27
N GLU A 268 11.56 4.81 -7.00
CA GLU A 268 10.20 4.65 -6.50
C GLU A 268 9.27 4.11 -7.58
N TRP A 269 8.28 3.31 -7.20
CA TRP A 269 7.26 2.81 -8.12
C TRP A 269 5.95 2.52 -7.42
N ARG A 270 4.87 2.56 -8.19
CA ARG A 270 3.54 2.14 -7.74
C ARG A 270 3.46 0.61 -7.79
N ALA A 271 3.45 -0.03 -6.64
CA ALA A 271 3.39 -1.49 -6.57
C ALA A 271 1.94 -2.00 -6.53
N HIS A 272 1.09 -1.36 -5.73
CA HIS A 272 -0.28 -1.82 -5.49
C HIS A 272 -1.34 -0.76 -5.79
N GLY A 273 -2.57 -1.22 -6.02
CA GLY A 273 -3.74 -0.35 -6.20
C GLY A 273 -4.16 0.33 -4.90
N ASP A 274 -3.74 -0.23 -3.77
CA ASP A 274 -4.07 0.15 -2.40
C ASP A 274 -2.83 -0.08 -1.49
N THR A 275 -2.99 0.08 -0.19
CA THR A 275 -1.99 -0.04 0.88
C THR A 275 -1.20 -1.34 0.79
N ILE A 276 0.11 -1.27 0.99
CA ILE A 276 0.98 -2.44 1.09
C ILE A 276 1.14 -2.77 2.58
N TYR A 277 0.85 -3.98 3.00
CA TYR A 277 0.96 -4.40 4.40
C TYR A 277 2.25 -5.17 4.69
N GLY A 278 2.77 -5.90 3.70
CA GLY A 278 3.92 -6.78 3.88
C GLY A 278 4.95 -6.62 2.76
N MET A 279 6.21 -6.84 3.10
CA MET A 279 7.32 -6.82 2.15
C MET A 279 8.40 -7.80 2.61
N ALA A 280 9.08 -8.44 1.66
CA ALA A 280 10.20 -9.35 1.92
C ALA A 280 11.16 -9.35 0.73
N THR A 281 12.46 -9.48 0.97
CA THR A 281 13.47 -9.75 -0.07
C THR A 281 13.73 -11.25 -0.15
N SER A 282 14.06 -11.74 -1.35
CA SER A 282 14.57 -13.11 -1.49
C SER A 282 15.97 -13.20 -0.86
N HIS A 283 16.33 -14.38 -0.35
CA HIS A 283 17.61 -14.63 0.33
C HIS A 283 18.85 -14.46 -0.58
N ASP A 284 18.65 -14.47 -1.90
CA ASP A 284 19.70 -14.18 -2.88
C ASP A 284 19.76 -12.68 -3.28
N GLY A 285 18.95 -11.83 -2.65
CA GLY A 285 18.89 -10.39 -2.86
C GLY A 285 18.35 -9.95 -4.21
N LYS A 286 17.77 -10.85 -5.03
CA LYS A 286 17.37 -10.53 -6.41
C LYS A 286 15.91 -10.13 -6.57
N GLN A 287 15.05 -10.48 -5.61
CA GLN A 287 13.62 -10.26 -5.71
C GLN A 287 13.09 -9.51 -4.49
N LEU A 288 12.05 -8.71 -4.72
CA LEU A 288 11.24 -8.09 -3.68
C LEU A 288 9.79 -8.56 -3.84
N ALA A 289 9.19 -9.08 -2.77
CA ALA A 289 7.78 -9.40 -2.71
C ALA A 289 7.03 -8.32 -1.93
N THR A 290 5.81 -8.00 -2.37
CA THR A 290 4.91 -7.04 -1.72
C THR A 290 3.52 -7.64 -1.56
N ALA A 291 2.87 -7.37 -0.43
CA ALA A 291 1.53 -7.83 -0.07
C ALA A 291 0.56 -6.65 0.02
N GLY A 292 -0.53 -6.66 -0.75
CA GLY A 292 -1.44 -5.52 -0.88
C GLY A 292 -2.82 -5.72 -0.26
N ALA A 293 -3.42 -4.61 0.15
CA ALA A 293 -4.83 -4.50 0.52
C ALA A 293 -5.77 -4.81 -0.66
N ASP A 294 -5.26 -4.72 -1.90
CA ASP A 294 -5.94 -5.12 -3.14
C ASP A 294 -6.10 -6.64 -3.30
N GLY A 295 -5.70 -7.44 -2.30
CA GLY A 295 -5.85 -8.90 -2.28
C GLY A 295 -4.80 -9.64 -3.13
N VAL A 296 -3.76 -8.93 -3.56
CA VAL A 296 -2.73 -9.46 -4.46
C VAL A 296 -1.37 -9.44 -3.77
N ALA A 297 -0.56 -10.47 -4.03
CA ALA A 297 0.88 -10.41 -3.78
C ALA A 297 1.64 -10.24 -5.11
N LYS A 298 2.67 -9.40 -5.12
CA LYS A 298 3.48 -9.13 -6.32
C LYS A 298 4.95 -9.36 -6.05
N VAL A 299 5.68 -9.80 -7.07
CA VAL A 299 7.12 -10.03 -7.01
C VAL A 299 7.81 -9.21 -8.08
N TRP A 300 8.89 -8.54 -7.69
CA TRP A 300 9.65 -7.59 -8.50
C TRP A 300 11.09 -8.05 -8.61
N SER A 301 11.69 -7.95 -9.79
CA SER A 301 13.13 -8.11 -9.98
C SER A 301 13.83 -6.84 -9.53
N LEU A 302 14.71 -6.93 -8.53
CA LEU A 302 15.50 -5.78 -8.06
C LEU A 302 16.56 -5.33 -9.07
N ALA A 303 17.04 -6.24 -9.91
CA ALA A 303 18.00 -5.91 -10.97
C ALA A 303 17.37 -5.07 -12.10
N THR A 304 16.09 -5.29 -12.42
CA THR A 304 15.43 -4.66 -13.58
C THR A 304 14.30 -3.69 -13.21
N GLY A 305 13.85 -3.69 -11.95
CA GLY A 305 12.67 -2.94 -11.49
C GLY A 305 11.34 -3.47 -12.04
N LYS A 306 11.32 -4.60 -12.75
CA LYS A 306 10.13 -5.13 -13.42
C LYS A 306 9.36 -6.11 -12.54
N LEU A 307 8.03 -6.10 -12.69
CA LEU A 307 7.13 -7.10 -12.12
C LEU A 307 7.39 -8.47 -12.78
N THR A 308 7.73 -9.49 -11.98
CA THR A 308 8.00 -10.86 -12.44
C THR A 308 6.85 -11.82 -12.14
N ALA A 309 6.10 -11.58 -11.07
CA ALA A 309 4.90 -12.35 -10.75
C ALA A 309 3.80 -11.47 -10.11
N GLN A 310 2.55 -11.79 -10.44
CA GLN A 310 1.35 -11.29 -9.81
C GLN A 310 0.53 -12.50 -9.37
N LEU A 311 0.26 -12.62 -8.07
CA LEU A 311 -0.33 -13.79 -7.42
C LEU A 311 -1.72 -13.42 -6.93
N GLU A 312 -2.72 -13.88 -7.67
CA GLU A 312 -4.14 -13.65 -7.43
C GLU A 312 -4.79 -14.92 -6.89
N GLY A 313 -5.60 -14.80 -5.84
CA GLY A 313 -6.34 -15.94 -5.28
C GLY A 313 -6.77 -15.77 -3.83
N HIS A 314 -6.22 -14.76 -3.13
CA HIS A 314 -6.79 -14.31 -1.86
C HIS A 314 -8.08 -13.51 -2.11
N HIS A 315 -9.04 -13.64 -1.20
CA HIS A 315 -10.33 -12.93 -1.24
C HIS A 315 -10.41 -11.76 -0.26
N GLY A 316 -9.29 -11.46 0.42
CA GLY A 316 -9.12 -10.35 1.33
C GLY A 316 -7.71 -9.77 1.22
N ALA A 317 -7.45 -8.70 1.98
CA ALA A 317 -6.14 -8.06 2.02
C ALA A 317 -5.03 -9.06 2.37
N VAL A 318 -3.93 -9.03 1.61
CA VAL A 318 -2.73 -9.81 1.93
C VAL A 318 -1.89 -9.02 2.92
N PHE A 319 -1.73 -9.53 4.13
CA PHE A 319 -1.01 -8.86 5.20
C PHE A 319 0.49 -9.17 5.20
N GLY A 320 0.88 -10.38 4.81
CA GLY A 320 2.26 -10.84 4.90
C GLY A 320 2.74 -11.61 3.67
N VAL A 321 4.04 -11.52 3.41
CA VAL A 321 4.77 -12.32 2.43
C VAL A 321 6.07 -12.82 3.04
N ALA A 322 6.51 -14.03 2.67
CA ALA A 322 7.89 -14.47 2.91
C ALA A 322 8.35 -15.43 1.80
N PHE A 323 9.59 -15.25 1.36
CA PHE A 323 10.22 -16.19 0.45
C PHE A 323 10.68 -17.44 1.17
N ASN A 324 10.71 -18.55 0.46
CA ASN A 324 11.55 -19.67 0.82
C ASN A 324 13.04 -19.35 0.48
N ARG A 325 13.95 -20.26 0.82
CA ARG A 325 15.40 -20.10 0.76
C ARG A 325 15.92 -19.89 -0.65
N ASP A 326 15.43 -20.67 -1.61
CA ASP A 326 15.84 -20.56 -3.01
C ASP A 326 15.11 -19.44 -3.79
N GLY A 327 14.17 -18.75 -3.13
CA GLY A 327 13.37 -17.68 -3.71
C GLY A 327 12.46 -18.13 -4.85
N GLN A 328 12.19 -19.43 -5.00
CA GLN A 328 11.29 -19.98 -6.02
C GLN A 328 9.84 -20.09 -5.52
N LYS A 329 9.62 -20.05 -4.21
CA LYS A 329 8.30 -20.05 -3.59
C LYS A 329 8.08 -18.82 -2.74
N LEU A 330 6.82 -18.43 -2.64
CA LEU A 330 6.38 -17.34 -1.79
C LEU A 330 5.22 -17.82 -0.92
N ALA A 331 5.29 -17.60 0.38
CA ALA A 331 4.15 -17.75 1.27
C ALA A 331 3.42 -16.42 1.42
N THR A 332 2.09 -16.45 1.47
CA THR A 332 1.22 -15.28 1.67
C THR A 332 0.21 -15.52 2.78
N ALA A 333 0.00 -14.53 3.64
CA ALA A 333 -0.97 -14.55 4.74
C ALA A 333 -2.00 -13.44 4.55
N SER A 334 -3.27 -13.73 4.79
CA SER A 334 -4.37 -12.86 4.37
C SER A 334 -5.49 -12.71 5.39
N ALA A 335 -6.25 -11.63 5.23
CA ALA A 335 -7.51 -11.35 5.92
C ALA A 335 -8.60 -12.39 5.63
N ASP A 336 -8.46 -13.19 4.57
CA ASP A 336 -9.40 -14.29 4.26
C ASP A 336 -9.16 -15.57 5.07
N HIS A 337 -8.28 -15.51 6.08
CA HIS A 337 -7.93 -16.59 6.99
C HIS A 337 -7.11 -17.72 6.35
N GLU A 338 -6.59 -17.51 5.13
CA GLU A 338 -5.76 -18.50 4.44
C GLU A 338 -4.26 -18.14 4.51
N LEU A 339 -3.45 -19.20 4.59
CA LEU A 339 -2.02 -19.17 4.29
C LEU A 339 -1.82 -19.97 3.00
N LEU A 340 -1.30 -19.30 1.96
CA LEU A 340 -1.03 -19.91 0.66
C LEU A 340 0.47 -19.95 0.39
N VAL A 341 0.95 -21.00 -0.28
CA VAL A 341 2.30 -21.03 -0.86
C VAL A 341 2.18 -21.15 -2.36
N TRP A 342 2.92 -20.29 -3.05
CA TRP A 342 2.93 -20.15 -4.50
C TRP A 342 4.25 -20.65 -5.05
N ASP A 343 4.21 -21.36 -6.17
CA ASP A 343 5.38 -21.56 -7.02
C ASP A 343 5.49 -20.34 -7.95
N LEU A 344 6.61 -19.61 -7.89
CA LEU A 344 6.76 -18.34 -8.62
C LEU A 344 7.00 -18.52 -10.11
N LYS A 345 7.48 -19.70 -10.53
CA LYS A 345 7.71 -20.02 -11.94
C LYS A 345 6.39 -20.27 -12.66
N THR A 346 5.53 -21.09 -12.07
CA THR A 346 4.22 -21.47 -12.61
C THR A 346 3.11 -20.51 -12.21
N ARG A 347 3.33 -19.72 -11.15
CA ARG A 347 2.36 -18.81 -10.52
C ARG A 347 1.13 -19.53 -9.95
N GLN A 348 1.27 -20.82 -9.67
CA GLN A 348 0.19 -21.64 -9.13
C GLN A 348 0.30 -21.77 -7.60
N LYS A 349 -0.86 -21.92 -6.95
CA LYS A 349 -0.94 -22.31 -5.55
C LYS A 349 -0.51 -23.76 -5.43
N VAL A 350 0.55 -24.00 -4.67
CA VAL A 350 1.08 -25.34 -4.41
C VAL A 350 0.78 -25.82 -3.00
N THR A 351 0.35 -24.95 -2.09
CA THR A 351 -0.03 -25.30 -0.73
C THR A 351 -1.17 -24.38 -0.29
N GLU A 352 -2.23 -24.95 0.30
CA GLU A 352 -3.33 -24.20 0.90
C GLU A 352 -3.56 -24.64 2.34
N ILE A 353 -3.48 -23.70 3.28
CA ILE A 353 -3.66 -23.94 4.71
C ILE A 353 -4.83 -23.08 5.21
N ARG A 354 -5.89 -23.75 5.71
CA ARG A 354 -7.18 -23.16 6.11
C ARG A 354 -7.57 -23.49 7.55
N VAL A 355 -6.60 -23.40 8.47
CA VAL A 355 -6.77 -23.78 9.90
C VAL A 355 -6.96 -22.57 10.81
N HIS A 356 -6.81 -21.36 10.27
CA HIS A 356 -6.93 -20.10 11.00
C HIS A 356 -8.40 -19.71 11.16
N LYS A 357 -8.75 -19.13 12.32
CA LYS A 357 -10.14 -18.72 12.63
C LYS A 357 -10.34 -17.19 12.58
N GLY A 358 -9.39 -16.49 11.99
CA GLY A 358 -9.37 -15.04 11.81
C GLY A 358 -8.27 -14.66 10.81
N GLY A 359 -8.11 -13.35 10.54
CA GLY A 359 -7.10 -12.87 9.60
C GLY A 359 -5.70 -13.32 10.00
N VAL A 360 -4.90 -13.79 9.04
CA VAL A 360 -3.51 -14.15 9.26
C VAL A 360 -2.66 -12.89 9.11
N THR A 361 -2.36 -12.23 10.23
CA THR A 361 -1.87 -10.83 10.22
C THR A 361 -0.40 -10.69 9.88
N ALA A 362 0.40 -11.72 10.13
CA ALA A 362 1.83 -11.71 9.83
C ALA A 362 2.36 -13.14 9.66
N LEU A 363 3.43 -13.28 8.88
CA LEU A 363 4.12 -14.54 8.69
C LEU A 363 5.65 -14.37 8.62
N ARG A 364 6.37 -15.44 8.93
CA ARG A 364 7.81 -15.59 8.70
C ARG A 364 8.11 -17.00 8.23
N TRP A 365 9.11 -17.15 7.36
CA TRP A 365 9.67 -18.43 6.94
C TRP A 365 11.15 -18.44 7.30
N THR A 366 11.62 -19.49 7.97
CA THR A 366 13.02 -19.62 8.33
C THR A 366 13.91 -19.79 7.10
N PRO A 367 15.15 -19.27 7.11
CA PRO A 367 16.06 -19.35 5.97
C PRO A 367 16.45 -20.77 5.54
N ASP A 368 16.14 -21.79 6.33
CA ASP A 368 16.39 -23.20 6.01
C ASP A 368 15.18 -23.92 5.42
N ASP A 369 14.09 -23.20 5.17
CA ASP A 369 12.79 -23.66 4.66
C ASP A 369 12.00 -24.60 5.56
N LYS A 370 12.49 -24.91 6.77
CA LYS A 370 11.88 -25.95 7.60
C LYS A 370 10.67 -25.46 8.40
N VAL A 371 10.62 -24.17 8.73
CA VAL A 371 9.61 -23.64 9.66
C VAL A 371 8.98 -22.37 9.10
N LEU A 372 7.67 -22.36 9.02
CA LEU A 372 6.87 -21.17 8.75
C LEU A 372 6.01 -20.86 9.97
N VAL A 373 6.04 -19.62 10.45
CA VAL A 373 5.23 -19.18 11.59
C VAL A 373 4.26 -18.09 11.18
N THR A 374 3.03 -18.15 11.70
CA THR A 374 2.00 -17.13 11.48
C THR A 374 1.43 -16.60 12.78
N ALA A 375 1.19 -15.29 12.86
CA ALA A 375 0.28 -14.69 13.83
C ALA A 375 -1.14 -14.57 13.23
N CYS A 376 -2.15 -14.60 14.09
CA CYS A 376 -3.54 -14.63 13.68
C CYS A 376 -4.40 -13.76 14.62
N GLU A 377 -5.47 -13.20 14.07
CA GLU A 377 -6.45 -12.46 14.86
C GLU A 377 -7.19 -13.32 15.88
N ASP A 378 -7.19 -14.64 15.70
CA ASP A 378 -7.74 -15.61 16.66
C ASP A 378 -6.89 -15.80 17.93
N GLY A 379 -5.76 -15.09 18.04
CA GLY A 379 -4.89 -15.11 19.21
C GLY A 379 -3.87 -16.25 19.24
N VAL A 380 -3.80 -17.06 18.18
CA VAL A 380 -2.92 -18.24 18.14
C VAL A 380 -1.78 -18.03 17.15
N VAL A 381 -0.55 -18.18 17.64
CA VAL A 381 0.62 -18.35 16.78
C VAL A 381 0.69 -19.82 16.34
N ARG A 382 0.79 -20.04 15.03
CA ARG A 382 0.91 -21.38 14.43
C ARG A 382 2.28 -21.55 13.81
N VAL A 383 2.81 -22.77 13.93
CA VAL A 383 4.10 -23.21 13.42
C VAL A 383 3.86 -24.35 12.45
N PHE A 384 4.27 -24.19 11.20
CA PHE A 384 4.11 -25.18 10.15
C PHE A 384 5.47 -25.77 9.78
N THR A 385 5.54 -27.10 9.74
CA THR A 385 6.69 -27.88 9.23
C THR A 385 6.22 -28.81 8.12
N ASP A 386 7.16 -29.43 7.42
CA ASP A 386 6.85 -30.42 6.38
C ASP A 386 5.87 -29.88 5.32
N ILE A 387 6.11 -28.65 4.87
CA ILE A 387 5.27 -27.95 3.89
C ILE A 387 5.45 -28.61 2.53
N LYS A 388 4.41 -29.29 2.05
CA LYS A 388 4.36 -30.04 0.80
C LYS A 388 3.65 -29.26 -0.28
N SER A 389 4.10 -29.48 -1.51
CA SER A 389 3.45 -28.99 -2.71
C SER A 389 2.45 -30.02 -3.24
N HIS A 390 1.30 -29.57 -3.72
CA HIS A 390 0.32 -30.35 -4.47
C HIS A 390 0.24 -29.87 -5.92
N ASP A 391 -0.26 -30.72 -6.80
CA ASP A 391 -0.55 -30.43 -8.22
C ASP A 391 -1.98 -29.90 -8.46
N GLY A 392 -2.78 -29.78 -7.39
CA GLY A 392 -4.16 -29.31 -7.43
C GLY A 392 -5.22 -30.42 -7.42
N ALA A 393 -4.83 -31.70 -7.49
CA ALA A 393 -5.75 -32.84 -7.51
C ALA A 393 -6.25 -33.29 -6.12
N GLN A 394 -5.55 -32.97 -5.03
CA GLN A 394 -5.97 -33.29 -3.66
C GLN A 394 -5.93 -32.04 -2.77
N ARG A 395 -7.06 -31.72 -2.11
CA ARG A 395 -7.18 -30.56 -1.21
C ARG A 395 -7.13 -30.93 0.28
N SER A 396 -6.41 -30.06 0.99
CA SER A 396 -6.25 -29.85 2.44
C SER A 396 -5.38 -30.86 3.20
N GLY A 397 -4.30 -30.34 3.82
CA GLY A 397 -3.39 -31.09 4.70
C GLY A 397 -1.92 -31.12 4.26
N THR A 398 -1.42 -30.04 3.66
CA THR A 398 -0.06 -30.01 3.09
C THR A 398 1.04 -29.53 4.04
N ALA A 399 0.76 -29.37 5.34
CA ALA A 399 1.81 -29.06 6.33
C ALA A 399 1.44 -29.64 7.71
N ARG A 400 2.45 -29.98 8.51
CA ARG A 400 2.29 -30.35 9.91
C ARG A 400 2.12 -29.08 10.75
N GLU A 401 0.97 -28.94 11.40
CA GLU A 401 0.68 -27.80 12.30
C GLU A 401 1.15 -28.08 13.74
N GLY A 402 1.77 -27.08 14.35
CA GLY A 402 1.92 -26.92 15.78
C GLY A 402 1.37 -25.55 16.21
N LYS A 403 0.96 -25.44 17.48
CA LYS A 403 0.41 -24.20 18.06
C LYS A 403 1.27 -23.76 19.23
N LEU A 404 1.51 -22.46 19.34
CA LEU A 404 2.11 -21.86 20.54
C LEU A 404 1.00 -21.25 21.38
N SER A 405 0.79 -21.79 22.58
CA SER A 405 -0.25 -21.36 23.51
C SER A 405 0.24 -20.30 24.49
N GLY A 406 -0.70 -19.60 25.13
CA GLY A 406 -0.45 -18.64 26.21
C GLY A 406 -0.58 -17.17 25.80
N ALA A 407 -0.64 -16.87 24.50
CA ALA A 407 -1.02 -15.54 24.04
C ALA A 407 -2.53 -15.31 24.19
N THR A 408 -2.93 -14.05 24.38
CA THR A 408 -4.33 -13.66 24.57
C THR A 408 -4.70 -12.48 23.67
N GLY A 409 -5.90 -12.52 23.10
CA GLY A 409 -6.41 -11.46 22.22
C GLY A 409 -5.80 -11.50 20.81
N ARG A 410 -6.19 -10.55 19.96
CA ARG A 410 -5.72 -10.45 18.56
C ARG A 410 -4.20 -10.23 18.51
N LEU A 411 -3.51 -10.95 17.63
CA LEU A 411 -2.09 -10.75 17.34
C LEU A 411 -1.92 -9.92 16.07
N HIS A 412 -0.87 -9.11 16.01
CA HIS A 412 -0.59 -8.24 14.85
C HIS A 412 0.68 -8.62 14.12
N ALA A 413 1.75 -8.92 14.86
CA ALA A 413 3.07 -9.13 14.29
C ALA A 413 3.72 -10.37 14.89
N VAL A 414 4.51 -11.08 14.09
CA VAL A 414 5.31 -12.23 14.53
C VAL A 414 6.72 -12.12 13.98
N ASP A 415 7.70 -12.57 14.75
CA ASP A 415 9.04 -12.79 14.27
C ASP A 415 9.64 -14.09 14.84
N ILE A 416 10.66 -14.63 14.17
CA ILE A 416 11.29 -15.90 14.52
C ILE A 416 12.80 -15.83 14.30
N SER A 417 13.58 -16.44 15.19
CA SER A 417 15.03 -16.59 15.01
C SER A 417 15.35 -17.57 13.87
N ALA A 418 16.50 -17.37 13.21
CA ALA A 418 16.90 -18.20 12.07
C ALA A 418 16.99 -19.71 12.40
N ASP A 419 17.29 -20.06 13.65
CA ASP A 419 17.33 -21.44 14.14
C ASP A 419 15.96 -22.01 14.57
N ALA A 420 14.90 -21.23 14.37
CA ALA A 420 13.52 -21.53 14.75
C ALA A 420 13.25 -21.72 16.26
N LYS A 421 14.22 -21.43 17.13
CA LYS A 421 14.08 -21.69 18.57
C LYS A 421 13.34 -20.59 19.31
N LEU A 422 13.46 -19.33 18.87
CA LEU A 422 12.79 -18.19 19.48
C LEU A 422 11.69 -17.69 18.56
N VAL A 423 10.46 -17.66 19.05
CA VAL A 423 9.31 -17.01 18.38
C VAL A 423 8.82 -15.88 19.26
N VAL A 424 8.54 -14.73 18.66
CA VAL A 424 8.01 -13.55 19.36
C VAL A 424 6.77 -13.05 18.65
N THR A 425 5.75 -12.61 19.39
CA THR A 425 4.54 -12.04 18.81
C THR A 425 4.04 -10.84 19.61
N GLY A 426 3.48 -9.85 18.92
CA GLY A 426 2.87 -8.66 19.50
C GLY A 426 1.35 -8.70 19.45
N GLY A 427 0.71 -8.37 20.57
CA GLY A 427 -0.75 -8.40 20.72
C GLY A 427 -1.42 -7.01 20.68
N GLN A 428 -2.70 -7.03 20.34
CA GLN A 428 -3.65 -5.91 20.47
C GLN A 428 -3.63 -5.38 21.91
N ASN A 429 -3.62 -6.26 22.92
CA ASN A 429 -3.55 -5.88 24.34
C ASN A 429 -2.25 -5.17 24.79
N GLY A 430 -1.26 -4.97 23.92
CA GLY A 430 0.02 -4.34 24.26
C GLY A 430 1.11 -5.32 24.75
N ALA A 431 0.75 -6.59 24.97
CA ALA A 431 1.68 -7.61 25.40
C ALA A 431 2.55 -8.13 24.24
N VAL A 432 3.77 -8.54 24.57
CA VAL A 432 4.66 -9.29 23.68
C VAL A 432 4.98 -10.64 24.31
N TYR A 433 4.71 -11.71 23.58
CA TYR A 433 4.92 -13.07 24.07
C TYR A 433 6.14 -13.70 23.40
N LEU A 434 6.99 -14.35 24.20
CA LEU A 434 8.23 -14.97 23.74
C LEU A 434 8.18 -16.47 24.04
N TRP A 435 8.31 -17.30 23.01
CA TRP A 435 8.47 -18.75 23.14
C TRP A 435 9.88 -19.16 22.80
N ARG A 436 10.50 -19.98 23.67
CA ARG A 436 11.75 -20.67 23.37
C ARG A 436 11.49 -22.18 23.31
N ASP A 437 11.92 -22.82 22.23
CA ASP A 437 11.67 -24.26 21.98
C ASP A 437 10.18 -24.63 22.16
N ARG A 438 9.30 -23.76 21.63
CA ARG A 438 7.84 -23.84 21.70
C ARG A 438 7.21 -23.70 23.09
N LYS A 439 7.98 -23.35 24.12
CA LYS A 439 7.46 -23.05 25.47
C LYS A 439 7.44 -21.55 25.71
N LEU A 440 6.33 -21.03 26.24
CA LEU A 440 6.24 -19.61 26.61
C LEU A 440 7.23 -19.35 27.75
N VAL A 441 8.21 -18.47 27.53
CA VAL A 441 9.26 -18.16 28.52
C VAL A 441 9.15 -16.75 29.10
N ALA A 442 8.46 -15.83 28.41
CA ALA A 442 8.22 -14.49 28.91
C ALA A 442 7.01 -13.83 28.25
N THR A 443 6.39 -12.92 28.99
CA THR A 443 5.43 -11.93 28.49
C THR A 443 5.94 -10.56 28.89
N LEU A 444 6.15 -9.67 27.92
CA LEU A 444 6.60 -8.30 28.15
C LEU A 444 5.38 -7.38 28.03
N GLU A 445 5.09 -6.62 29.08
CA GLU A 445 3.99 -5.65 29.15
C GLU A 445 4.44 -4.22 28.89
#